data_AF-A0A8J7ERM6-F1
#
_entry.id   AF-A0A8J7ERM6-F1
#
_cell.length_a   1.000
_cell.length_b   1.000
_cell.length_c   1.000
_cell.angle_alpha   90.00
_cell.angle_beta   90.00
_cell.angle_gamma   90.00
#
_symmetry.space_group_name_H-M   'P 1'
#
loop_
_entity.id
_entity.type
_entity.pdbx_description
1 polymer ?
#
loop_
_entity_poly.entity_id
_entity_poly.type
_entity_poly.pdbx_seq_one_letter_code
_entity_poly.pdbx_strand_id
1 'polypeptide(L)'
;MVSTSVQPQSLVRAATLAELQEKGQLLVRLSQQPVALFYSNDRVYAIDNRCPHMGFPLHGSVCKDGIVTCPWHYARFDLASGGTFDSWADDVRSFPVQIQDGEIWVDVAPLSNLKVHQQQRLQDGLEQGISLVIAKSVIALLDLKVAPTAPFQVGLSFGTRYNKTGWDTGLTMLTCMMNLLPYMNESDYPRALYQGLSAVARDSAAAPPHFRVHPLPTTNLDFSTLKAWFRQFIEQRDREAAERCLVTAIELGISRTQIAEILFAAATDHRYLDVGHVLDFINKALEALDATGWQEAESVLASLVTGLANATRMEEASSWRYPVDLVAILDGAFEQLPAALEAGKSYQGQWVQPPELLSVLLGEDAQAIADSLLEALRSGCTEEQLAQTVTYAAALRVARFHTNNDHGDWNSAHHPFTFANAVQQGIRRVPTVELLRGVFDAAMSVHLNRFLNVPPARLPDAKDTVANPEALLEKLPDLLDRQQQVNETGRLVAQYLYSGGNPRALMAMLAKLMLRENRDFHVIQSMDAAFRLYSQLADPSEGVPVLVAAARYLAAHAPTMRSQEQTYQMAYRLHRGDRLFEDTESEANPG
;
A
#
# COMPACT_ATOMS: atom_id res chain seq x y z
N MET A 1 -20.94 34.65 16.08
CA MET A 1 -20.21 35.19 17.24
C MET A 1 -20.31 34.19 18.37
N VAL A 2 -19.31 33.33 18.54
CA VAL A 2 -19.20 32.45 19.69
C VAL A 2 -18.19 33.10 20.61
N SER A 3 -18.65 33.58 21.77
CA SER A 3 -17.78 34.11 22.82
C SER A 3 -17.19 32.93 23.58
N THR A 4 -15.93 32.61 23.32
CA THR A 4 -15.16 31.65 24.11
C THR A 4 -14.48 32.39 25.26
N SER A 5 -14.87 32.07 26.49
CA SER A 5 -14.19 32.53 27.70
C SER A 5 -12.75 31.98 27.72
N VAL A 6 -11.78 32.88 27.54
CA VAL A 6 -10.34 32.59 27.51
C VAL A 6 -9.83 32.27 28.92
N GLN A 7 -9.04 31.20 29.08
CA GLN A 7 -8.36 30.92 30.34
C GLN A 7 -7.16 31.87 30.53
N PRO A 8 -6.98 32.53 31.68
CA PRO A 8 -5.96 33.58 31.88
C PRO A 8 -4.48 33.16 31.80
N GLN A 9 -4.17 31.87 31.64
CA GLN A 9 -2.79 31.33 31.75
C GLN A 9 -2.02 31.24 30.43
N SER A 10 -2.58 31.66 29.30
CA SER A 10 -1.94 31.55 27.97
C SER A 10 -1.47 32.87 27.34
N LEU A 11 -1.73 34.01 27.99
CA LEU A 11 -1.27 35.32 27.50
C LEU A 11 0.18 35.57 27.90
N VAL A 12 1.05 35.77 26.90
CA VAL A 12 2.47 36.07 27.10
C VAL A 12 2.77 37.46 26.55
N ARG A 13 3.45 38.29 27.36
CA ARG A 13 3.92 39.62 26.91
C ARG A 13 4.93 39.44 25.77
N ALA A 14 4.67 40.11 24.66
CA ALA A 14 5.46 39.96 23.43
C ALA A 14 6.39 41.14 23.14
N ALA A 15 5.85 42.37 23.11
CA ALA A 15 6.59 43.60 22.82
C ALA A 15 5.76 44.83 23.22
N THR A 16 6.33 46.03 23.09
CA THR A 16 5.56 47.27 23.21
C THR A 16 4.89 47.62 21.88
N LEU A 17 3.72 48.26 21.93
CA LEU A 17 3.01 48.72 20.73
C LEU A 17 3.83 49.74 19.94
N ALA A 18 4.48 50.68 20.64
CA ALA A 18 5.28 51.73 20.01
C ALA A 18 6.45 51.16 19.19
N GLU A 19 7.16 50.17 19.74
CA GLU A 19 8.27 49.52 19.03
C GLU A 19 7.81 48.82 17.74
N LEU A 20 6.67 48.13 17.80
CA LEU A 20 6.13 47.44 16.63
C LEU A 20 5.64 48.45 15.57
N GLN A 21 5.01 49.56 15.98
CA GLN A 21 4.57 50.61 15.07
C GLN A 21 5.76 51.28 14.35
N GLU A 22 6.87 51.50 15.05
CA GLU A 22 8.08 52.08 14.47
C GLU A 22 8.74 51.14 13.45
N LYS A 23 8.88 49.85 13.79
CA LYS A 23 9.59 48.87 12.95
C LYS A 23 8.71 48.21 11.88
N GLY A 24 7.38 48.31 12.01
CA GLY A 24 6.39 47.64 11.15
C GLY A 24 6.26 46.13 11.37
N GLN A 25 7.34 45.45 11.76
CA GLN A 25 7.35 44.04 12.12
C GLN A 25 8.40 43.74 13.19
N LEU A 26 8.15 42.70 14.00
CA LEU A 26 9.07 42.22 15.03
C LEU A 26 9.09 40.70 15.07
N LEU A 27 10.27 40.12 15.26
CA LEU A 27 10.41 38.72 15.64
C LEU A 27 10.54 38.63 17.16
N VAL A 28 9.60 37.92 17.80
CA VAL A 28 9.62 37.67 19.24
C VAL A 28 9.69 36.18 19.51
N ARG A 29 10.26 35.80 20.65
CA ARG A 29 10.30 34.41 21.10
C ARG A 29 9.36 34.27 22.29
N LEU A 30 8.23 33.59 22.08
CA LEU A 30 7.23 33.35 23.12
C LEU A 30 7.34 31.89 23.55
N SER A 31 7.76 31.68 24.80
CA SER A 31 8.14 30.35 25.30
C SER A 31 9.24 29.71 24.43
N GLN A 32 8.91 28.68 23.64
CA GLN A 32 9.84 28.01 22.72
C GLN A 32 9.56 28.32 21.24
N GLN A 33 8.51 29.09 20.93
CA GLN A 33 8.02 29.30 19.57
C GLN A 33 8.41 30.69 19.03
N PRO A 34 9.01 30.79 17.83
CA PRO A 34 9.26 32.07 17.18
C PRO A 34 7.95 32.60 16.60
N VAL A 35 7.53 33.80 17.01
CA VAL A 35 6.31 34.46 16.56
C VAL A 35 6.68 35.75 15.83
N ALA A 36 6.12 35.94 14.64
CA ALA A 36 6.26 37.17 13.88
C ALA A 36 5.09 38.09 14.18
N LEU A 37 5.39 39.27 14.70
CA LEU A 37 4.44 40.37 14.88
C LEU A 37 4.46 41.28 13.66
N PHE A 38 3.29 41.67 13.18
CA PHE A 38 3.11 42.63 12.08
C PHE A 38 2.19 43.76 12.52
N TYR A 39 2.55 44.99 12.17
CA TYR A 39 1.65 46.14 12.23
C TYR A 39 1.19 46.48 10.81
N SER A 40 -0.09 46.27 10.53
CA SER A 40 -0.67 46.51 9.21
C SER A 40 -2.08 47.06 9.37
N ASN A 41 -2.46 48.05 8.55
CA ASN A 41 -3.80 48.67 8.58
C ASN A 41 -4.24 49.07 10.00
N ASP A 42 -3.34 49.71 10.76
CA ASP A 42 -3.54 50.15 12.14
C ASP A 42 -3.93 49.05 13.13
N ARG A 43 -3.51 47.80 12.86
CA ARG A 43 -3.76 46.63 13.70
C ARG A 43 -2.49 45.81 13.90
N VAL A 44 -2.40 45.18 15.07
CA VAL A 44 -1.33 44.24 15.41
C VAL A 44 -1.80 42.82 15.11
N TYR A 45 -0.95 42.07 14.44
CA TYR A 45 -1.14 40.65 14.16
C TYR A 45 0.05 39.85 14.67
N ALA A 46 -0.21 38.61 15.10
CA ALA A 46 0.80 37.67 15.53
C ALA A 46 0.58 36.34 14.79
N ILE A 47 1.60 35.85 14.10
CA ILE A 47 1.56 34.57 13.40
C ILE A 47 2.83 33.75 13.71
N ASP A 48 2.78 32.45 13.46
CA ASP A 48 3.99 31.62 13.52
C ASP A 48 5.00 32.17 12.53
N ASN A 49 6.23 32.37 12.98
CA ASN A 49 7.29 32.86 12.11
C ASN A 49 7.67 31.81 11.05
N ARG A 50 7.33 30.54 11.22
CA ARG A 50 7.65 29.49 10.24
C ARG A 50 6.56 29.42 9.18
N CYS A 51 6.93 29.70 7.93
CA CYS A 51 6.03 29.48 6.80
C CYS A 51 5.56 28.03 6.81
N PRO A 52 4.25 27.78 6.84
CA PRO A 52 3.72 26.43 7.00
C PRO A 52 4.04 25.53 5.79
N HIS A 53 4.40 26.08 4.62
CA HIS A 53 4.84 25.30 3.46
C HIS A 53 6.17 24.55 3.72
N MET A 54 7.28 25.27 3.89
CA MET A 54 8.63 24.70 4.02
C MET A 54 9.48 25.38 5.11
N GLY A 55 8.85 26.06 6.07
CA GLY A 55 9.50 26.51 7.31
C GLY A 55 10.34 27.78 7.20
N PHE A 56 10.31 28.50 6.07
CA PHE A 56 11.02 29.76 5.89
C PHE A 56 10.50 30.85 6.85
N PRO A 57 11.38 31.70 7.43
CA PRO A 57 10.95 32.80 8.27
C PRO A 57 10.01 33.79 7.56
N LEU A 58 8.82 34.03 8.12
CA LEU A 58 7.87 35.01 7.63
C LEU A 58 8.22 36.43 8.11
N HIS A 59 8.88 36.59 9.24
CA HIS A 59 9.49 37.86 9.61
C HIS A 59 10.50 38.30 8.54
N GLY A 60 10.42 39.56 8.13
CA GLY A 60 11.19 40.13 7.02
C GLY A 60 10.46 40.01 5.67
N SER A 61 9.31 39.34 5.62
CA SER A 61 8.49 39.22 4.41
C SER A 61 7.80 40.52 4.06
N VAL A 62 7.42 40.64 2.78
CA VAL A 62 6.55 41.74 2.33
C VAL A 62 5.16 41.53 2.91
N CYS A 63 4.68 42.53 3.64
CA CYS A 63 3.31 42.60 4.14
C CYS A 63 2.60 43.79 3.48
N LYS A 64 1.47 43.52 2.82
CA LYS A 64 0.65 44.56 2.19
C LYS A 64 -0.82 44.21 2.34
N ASP A 65 -1.64 45.19 2.70
CA ASP A 65 -3.11 45.06 2.82
C ASP A 65 -3.54 43.91 3.78
N GLY A 66 -2.74 43.62 4.81
CA GLY A 66 -2.99 42.52 5.76
C GLY A 66 -2.56 41.14 5.26
N ILE A 67 -1.91 41.05 4.10
CA ILE A 67 -1.42 39.80 3.52
C ILE A 67 0.11 39.76 3.61
N VAL A 68 0.65 38.68 4.18
CA VAL A 68 2.08 38.41 4.19
C VAL A 68 2.44 37.39 3.11
N THR A 69 3.48 37.69 2.33
CA THR A 69 3.95 36.82 1.25
C THR A 69 5.33 36.25 1.58
N CYS A 70 5.40 34.93 1.75
CA CYS A 70 6.66 34.24 1.99
C CYS A 70 7.62 34.44 0.80
N PRO A 71 8.85 34.95 1.00
CA PRO A 71 9.76 35.28 -0.09
C PRO A 71 10.37 34.04 -0.77
N TRP A 72 10.23 32.85 -0.18
CA TRP A 72 10.82 31.64 -0.74
C TRP A 72 10.00 31.08 -1.90
N HIS A 73 8.72 30.80 -1.66
CA HIS A 73 7.83 30.16 -2.63
C HIS A 73 6.59 31.02 -2.95
N TYR A 74 6.53 32.24 -2.43
CA TYR A 74 5.45 33.20 -2.67
C TYR A 74 4.06 32.78 -2.17
N ALA A 75 3.98 31.83 -1.23
CA ALA A 75 2.74 31.54 -0.51
C ALA A 75 2.27 32.78 0.26
N ARG A 76 0.97 33.08 0.15
CA ARG A 76 0.34 34.26 0.74
C ARG A 76 -0.61 33.87 1.85
N PHE A 77 -0.54 34.60 2.96
CA PHE A 77 -1.34 34.34 4.15
C PHE A 77 -2.05 35.61 4.61
N ASP A 78 -3.32 35.48 4.96
CA ASP A 78 -4.05 36.51 5.69
C ASP A 78 -3.53 36.59 7.14
N LEU A 79 -3.08 37.76 7.58
CA LEU A 79 -2.55 37.95 8.93
C LEU A 79 -3.62 37.82 10.02
N ALA A 80 -4.90 38.05 9.69
CA ALA A 80 -5.97 38.00 10.67
C ALA A 80 -6.35 36.56 11.06
N SER A 81 -6.60 35.72 10.06
CA SER A 81 -7.01 34.32 10.25
C SER A 81 -5.83 33.34 10.22
N GLY A 82 -4.76 33.68 9.51
CA GLY A 82 -3.70 32.74 9.14
C GLY A 82 -3.98 31.93 7.87
N GLY A 83 -5.17 32.10 7.27
CA GLY A 83 -5.59 31.36 6.08
C GLY A 83 -4.67 31.59 4.88
N THR A 84 -4.33 30.52 4.18
CA THR A 84 -3.58 30.59 2.92
C THR A 84 -4.50 30.95 1.75
N PHE A 85 -4.00 31.77 0.82
CA PHE A 85 -4.63 31.97 -0.49
C PHE A 85 -4.14 30.97 -1.54
N ASP A 86 -3.13 30.18 -1.17
CA ASP A 86 -2.40 29.27 -2.05
C ASP A 86 -2.52 27.86 -1.45
N SER A 87 -3.46 27.07 -1.96
CA SER A 87 -3.90 25.80 -1.37
C SER A 87 -2.84 24.68 -1.34
N TRP A 88 -1.76 24.85 -2.11
CA TRP A 88 -0.56 24.01 -2.06
C TRP A 88 0.30 24.22 -0.79
N ALA A 89 0.06 25.30 -0.05
CA ALA A 89 0.58 25.51 1.30
C ALA A 89 -0.51 25.18 2.36
N ASP A 90 -0.08 25.00 3.61
CA ASP A 90 -1.01 24.92 4.75
C ASP A 90 -1.28 26.32 5.33
N ASP A 91 -2.30 26.47 6.16
CA ASP A 91 -2.55 27.72 6.89
C ASP A 91 -1.43 28.00 7.90
N VAL A 92 -1.07 29.28 8.07
CA VAL A 92 -0.13 29.67 9.14
C VAL A 92 -0.89 29.82 10.44
N ARG A 93 -0.32 29.36 11.55
CA ARG A 93 -0.95 29.57 12.86
C ARG A 93 -0.99 31.06 13.18
N SER A 94 -2.19 31.62 13.29
CA SER A 94 -2.42 32.94 13.86
C SER A 94 -2.60 32.84 15.38
N PHE A 95 -2.18 33.88 16.10
CA PHE A 95 -2.30 33.98 17.55
C PHE A 95 -3.19 35.18 17.91
N PRO A 96 -4.19 35.00 18.78
CA PRO A 96 -4.97 36.13 19.29
C PRO A 96 -4.07 37.14 20.01
N VAL A 97 -4.27 38.42 19.73
CA VAL A 97 -3.51 39.53 20.31
C VAL A 97 -4.42 40.41 21.18
N GLN A 98 -3.91 40.82 22.34
CA GLN A 98 -4.52 41.83 23.20
C GLN A 98 -3.53 42.97 23.43
N ILE A 99 -4.03 44.20 23.41
CA ILE A 99 -3.24 45.39 23.74
C ILE A 99 -3.73 45.90 25.09
N GLN A 100 -2.83 45.98 26.07
CA GLN A 100 -3.14 46.45 27.43
C GLN A 100 -2.03 47.40 27.87
N ASP A 101 -2.37 48.62 28.25
CA ASP A 101 -1.42 49.64 28.75
C ASP A 101 -0.21 49.89 27.81
N GLY A 102 -0.42 49.81 26.49
CA GLY A 102 0.64 49.99 25.49
C GLY A 102 1.53 48.75 25.25
N GLU A 103 1.22 47.64 25.91
CA GLU A 103 1.92 46.35 25.78
C GLU A 103 1.10 45.38 24.91
N ILE A 104 1.80 44.61 24.08
CA ILE A 104 1.24 43.55 23.24
C ILE A 104 1.32 42.23 24.00
N TRP A 105 0.17 41.58 24.17
CA TRP A 105 0.02 40.27 24.77
C TRP A 105 -0.51 39.28 23.73
N VAL A 106 0.13 38.13 23.62
CA VAL A 106 -0.21 37.10 22.62
C VAL A 106 -0.69 35.85 23.34
N ASP A 107 -1.84 35.33 22.93
CA ASP A 107 -2.38 34.06 23.43
C ASP A 107 -1.71 32.89 22.71
N VAL A 108 -0.85 32.15 23.42
CA VAL A 108 -0.10 31.01 22.88
C VAL A 108 -0.77 29.66 23.16
N ALA A 109 -2.04 29.65 23.58
CA ALA A 109 -2.78 28.43 23.84
C ALA A 109 -2.69 27.45 22.64
N PRO A 110 -2.49 26.14 22.88
CA PRO A 110 -2.49 25.14 21.83
C PRO A 110 -3.77 25.21 21.00
N LEU A 111 -3.66 24.96 19.70
CA LEU A 111 -4.81 24.87 18.82
C LEU A 111 -5.75 23.74 19.28
N SER A 112 -7.03 24.06 19.44
CA SER A 112 -8.06 23.03 19.60
C SER A 112 -8.34 22.36 18.24
N ASN A 113 -8.81 21.11 18.25
CA ASN A 113 -9.22 20.36 17.06
C ASN A 113 -8.11 20.02 16.04
N LEU A 114 -6.84 19.94 16.44
CA LEU A 114 -5.73 19.55 15.56
C LEU A 114 -5.99 18.27 14.76
N LYS A 115 -6.58 17.25 15.39
CA LYS A 115 -6.95 16.00 14.69
C LYS A 115 -7.89 16.26 13.51
N VAL A 116 -8.97 17.01 13.74
CA VAL A 116 -9.97 17.33 12.69
C VAL A 116 -9.32 18.13 11.57
N HIS A 117 -8.47 19.10 11.93
CA HIS A 117 -7.71 19.86 10.94
C HIS A 117 -6.83 18.96 10.07
N GLN A 118 -6.04 18.06 10.67
CA GLN A 118 -5.17 17.16 9.89
C GLN A 118 -5.96 16.15 9.04
N GLN A 119 -7.14 15.73 9.48
CA GLN A 119 -8.04 14.91 8.65
C GLN A 119 -8.54 15.69 7.43
N GLN A 120 -8.92 16.95 7.60
CA GLN A 120 -9.32 17.80 6.48
C GLN A 120 -8.13 18.08 5.54
N ARG A 121 -6.94 18.38 6.07
CA ARG A 121 -5.75 18.60 5.25
C ARG A 121 -5.33 17.36 4.48
N LEU A 122 -5.49 16.17 5.06
CA LEU A 122 -5.29 14.93 4.31
C LEU A 122 -6.25 14.85 3.11
N GLN A 123 -7.53 15.15 3.32
CA GLN A 123 -8.52 15.19 2.24
C GLN A 123 -8.16 16.21 1.16
N ASP A 124 -7.81 17.43 1.54
CA ASP A 124 -7.38 18.48 0.59
C ASP A 124 -6.14 18.04 -0.21
N GLY A 125 -5.18 17.40 0.46
CA GLY A 125 -3.96 16.87 -0.15
C GLY A 125 -4.24 15.77 -1.17
N LEU A 126 -5.21 14.89 -0.90
CA LEU A 126 -5.67 13.86 -1.84
C LEU A 126 -6.36 14.49 -3.05
N GLU A 127 -7.31 15.41 -2.83
CA GLU A 127 -8.09 16.08 -3.89
C GLU A 127 -7.21 16.87 -4.86
N GLN A 128 -6.16 17.51 -4.35
CA GLN A 128 -5.28 18.38 -5.13
C GLN A 128 -3.97 17.69 -5.56
N GLY A 129 -3.74 16.44 -5.14
CA GLY A 129 -2.50 15.71 -5.46
C GLY A 129 -1.24 16.29 -4.79
N ILE A 130 -1.37 16.92 -3.62
CA ILE A 130 -0.25 17.61 -2.95
C ILE A 130 0.47 16.66 -1.99
N SER A 131 1.50 15.99 -2.48
CA SER A 131 2.27 14.97 -1.72
C SER A 131 2.82 15.48 -0.38
N LEU A 132 3.30 16.73 -0.31
CA LEU A 132 3.83 17.30 0.92
C LEU A 132 2.75 17.46 2.02
N VAL A 133 1.53 17.85 1.64
CA VAL A 133 0.40 18.00 2.55
C VAL A 133 -0.08 16.63 3.04
N ILE A 134 -0.13 15.62 2.16
CA ILE A 134 -0.43 14.24 2.54
C ILE A 134 0.59 13.75 3.58
N ALA A 135 1.89 13.93 3.31
CA ALA A 135 2.96 13.49 4.22
C ALA A 135 2.84 14.15 5.61
N LYS A 136 2.68 15.48 5.66
CA LYS A 136 2.52 16.22 6.92
C LYS A 136 1.30 15.76 7.70
N SER A 137 0.16 15.63 7.02
CA SER A 137 -1.10 15.23 7.65
C SER A 137 -0.99 13.84 8.27
N VAL A 138 -0.40 12.88 7.56
CA VAL A 138 -0.20 11.52 8.07
C VAL A 138 0.75 11.49 9.27
N ILE A 139 1.89 12.19 9.18
CA ILE A 139 2.86 12.30 10.29
C ILE A 139 2.18 12.87 11.53
N ALA A 140 1.48 14.00 11.38
CA ALA A 140 0.79 14.66 12.49
C ALA A 140 -0.33 13.80 13.09
N LEU A 141 -1.12 13.10 12.26
CA LEU A 141 -2.17 12.20 12.76
C LEU A 141 -1.59 11.05 13.60
N LEU A 142 -0.53 10.39 13.13
CA LEU A 142 0.07 9.27 13.86
C LEU A 142 0.82 9.75 15.12
N ASP A 143 1.42 10.94 15.10
CA ASP A 143 2.02 11.56 16.29
C ASP A 143 0.97 11.86 17.36
N LEU A 144 -0.22 12.30 16.94
CA LEU A 144 -1.42 12.45 17.77
C LEU A 144 -2.06 11.11 18.19
N LYS A 145 -1.38 9.98 17.98
CA LYS A 145 -1.83 8.61 18.32
C LYS A 145 -3.15 8.23 17.66
N VAL A 146 -3.46 8.80 16.49
CA VAL A 146 -4.54 8.30 15.64
C VAL A 146 -4.10 6.96 15.06
N ALA A 147 -4.99 5.97 15.12
CA ALA A 147 -4.71 4.64 14.56
C ALA A 147 -4.41 4.72 13.05
N PRO A 148 -3.44 3.96 12.51
CA PRO A 148 -3.10 3.93 11.08
C PRO A 148 -4.30 3.62 10.16
N THR A 149 -5.29 2.89 10.65
CA THR A 149 -6.54 2.58 9.93
C THR A 149 -7.34 3.82 9.56
N ALA A 150 -7.24 4.93 10.31
CA ALA A 150 -8.01 6.14 10.02
C ALA A 150 -7.53 6.89 8.75
N PRO A 151 -6.25 7.26 8.58
CA PRO A 151 -5.78 7.82 7.31
C PRO A 151 -5.88 6.81 6.15
N PHE A 152 -5.72 5.51 6.42
CA PHE A 152 -5.99 4.46 5.44
C PHE A 152 -7.43 4.52 4.93
N GLN A 153 -8.41 4.61 5.85
CA GLN A 153 -9.83 4.69 5.50
C GLN A 153 -10.13 5.92 4.65
N VAL A 154 -9.58 7.10 4.99
CA VAL A 154 -9.74 8.32 4.17
C VAL A 154 -9.28 8.08 2.73
N GLY A 155 -8.11 7.45 2.54
CA GLY A 155 -7.61 7.09 1.22
C GLY A 155 -8.48 6.07 0.49
N LEU A 156 -8.99 5.05 1.20
CA LEU A 156 -9.88 4.03 0.64
C LEU A 156 -11.19 4.66 0.14
N SER A 157 -11.85 5.48 0.96
CA SER A 157 -13.08 6.18 0.60
C SER A 157 -12.86 7.12 -0.59
N PHE A 158 -11.74 7.86 -0.58
CA PHE A 158 -11.40 8.78 -1.66
C PHE A 158 -11.12 8.03 -2.99
N GLY A 159 -10.26 7.01 -2.96
CA GLY A 159 -9.87 6.26 -4.17
C GLY A 159 -11.03 5.50 -4.81
N THR A 160 -11.91 4.91 -4.01
CA THR A 160 -13.12 4.21 -4.51
C THR A 160 -14.16 5.18 -5.06
N ARG A 161 -14.17 6.42 -4.58
CA ARG A 161 -15.05 7.48 -5.09
C ARG A 161 -14.50 8.14 -6.35
N TYR A 162 -13.20 8.38 -6.44
CA TYR A 162 -12.58 9.17 -7.50
C TYR A 162 -11.62 8.33 -8.33
N ASN A 163 -12.12 7.34 -9.09
CA ASN A 163 -11.28 6.62 -10.05
C ASN A 163 -12.10 6.24 -11.29
N LYS A 164 -11.55 6.51 -12.49
CA LYS A 164 -12.18 6.19 -13.78
C LYS A 164 -12.24 4.69 -14.06
N THR A 165 -11.24 3.93 -13.60
CA THR A 165 -11.12 2.48 -13.83
C THR A 165 -11.68 1.66 -12.66
N GLY A 166 -12.06 2.31 -11.55
CA GLY A 166 -12.51 1.63 -10.34
C GLY A 166 -11.34 1.28 -9.41
N TRP A 167 -11.28 0.04 -8.92
CA TRP A 167 -10.15 -0.45 -8.14
C TRP A 167 -8.93 -0.67 -9.03
N ASP A 168 -7.80 -0.09 -8.66
CA ASP A 168 -6.56 -0.13 -9.45
C ASP A 168 -5.31 -0.09 -8.54
N THR A 169 -4.18 0.22 -9.14
CA THR A 169 -2.83 0.28 -8.61
C THR A 169 -2.73 1.04 -7.29
N GLY A 170 -3.26 2.26 -7.19
CA GLY A 170 -3.14 3.13 -6.02
C GLY A 170 -3.83 2.57 -4.78
N LEU A 171 -5.06 2.07 -4.92
CA LEU A 171 -5.78 1.40 -3.84
C LEU A 171 -5.07 0.09 -3.44
N THR A 172 -4.56 -0.65 -4.42
CA THR A 172 -3.77 -1.86 -4.17
C THR A 172 -2.48 -1.56 -3.40
N MET A 173 -1.75 -0.51 -3.76
CA MET A 173 -0.55 -0.04 -3.05
C MET A 173 -0.88 0.36 -1.61
N LEU A 174 -1.96 1.12 -1.42
CA LEU A 174 -2.41 1.55 -0.10
C LEU A 174 -2.76 0.34 0.79
N THR A 175 -3.49 -0.65 0.27
CA THR A 175 -3.80 -1.90 1.00
C THR A 175 -2.53 -2.68 1.33
N CYS A 176 -1.62 -2.87 0.37
CA CYS A 176 -0.36 -3.58 0.64
C CYS A 176 0.46 -2.87 1.74
N MET A 177 0.51 -1.53 1.74
CA MET A 177 1.18 -0.78 2.81
C MET A 177 0.53 -1.00 4.17
N MET A 178 -0.80 -1.03 4.24
CA MET A 178 -1.53 -1.34 5.47
C MET A 178 -1.26 -2.76 5.97
N ASN A 179 -1.24 -3.74 5.06
CA ASN A 179 -0.90 -5.14 5.34
C ASN A 179 0.55 -5.33 5.82
N LEU A 180 1.46 -4.47 5.36
CA LEU A 180 2.88 -4.58 5.69
C LEU A 180 3.22 -4.00 7.07
N LEU A 181 2.37 -3.13 7.66
CA LEU A 181 2.66 -2.47 8.94
C LEU A 181 3.10 -3.43 10.06
N PRO A 182 2.47 -4.61 10.28
CA PRO A 182 2.89 -5.54 11.33
C PRO A 182 4.34 -6.06 11.21
N TYR A 183 4.93 -5.96 10.01
CA TYR A 183 6.31 -6.37 9.72
C TYR A 183 7.31 -5.21 9.78
N MET A 184 6.86 -3.97 10.01
CA MET A 184 7.69 -2.76 10.06
C MET A 184 7.92 -2.27 11.49
N ASN A 185 8.87 -1.34 11.65
CA ASN A 185 8.95 -0.52 12.85
C ASN A 185 7.85 0.55 12.83
N GLU A 186 7.29 0.89 13.99
CA GLU A 186 6.23 1.92 14.09
C GLU A 186 6.66 3.29 13.52
N SER A 187 7.95 3.61 13.59
CA SER A 187 8.52 4.84 13.01
C SER A 187 8.35 4.92 11.49
N ASP A 188 8.18 3.80 10.80
CA ASP A 188 8.03 3.73 9.35
C ASP A 188 6.55 3.78 8.91
N TYR A 189 5.59 3.65 9.83
CA TYR A 189 4.16 3.66 9.50
C TYR A 189 3.70 4.94 8.79
N PRO A 190 4.10 6.16 9.20
CA PRO A 190 3.69 7.37 8.50
C PRO A 190 4.21 7.40 7.06
N ARG A 191 5.41 6.86 6.83
CA ARG A 191 6.04 6.80 5.51
C ARG A 191 5.30 5.83 4.58
N ALA A 192 4.96 4.64 5.07
CA ALA A 192 4.19 3.65 4.33
C ALA A 192 2.82 4.19 3.91
N LEU A 193 2.08 4.77 4.85
CA LEU A 193 0.76 5.35 4.60
C LEU A 193 0.82 6.53 3.63
N TYR A 194 1.77 7.45 3.83
CA TYR A 194 2.00 8.58 2.92
C TYR A 194 2.17 8.12 1.46
N GLN A 195 2.99 7.10 1.22
CA GLN A 195 3.26 6.65 -0.14
C GLN A 195 2.04 5.95 -0.77
N GLY A 196 1.28 5.15 0.01
CA GLY A 196 0.02 4.57 -0.46
C GLY A 196 -1.01 5.64 -0.80
N LEU A 197 -1.19 6.63 0.08
CA LEU A 197 -2.12 7.75 -0.11
C LEU A 197 -1.74 8.62 -1.31
N SER A 198 -0.45 8.86 -1.52
CA SER A 198 0.05 9.60 -2.69
C SER A 198 -0.19 8.85 -3.99
N ALA A 199 -0.13 7.51 -3.97
CA ALA A 199 -0.48 6.70 -5.13
C ALA A 199 -1.97 6.80 -5.45
N VAL A 200 -2.85 6.71 -4.44
CA VAL A 200 -4.29 6.94 -4.61
C VAL A 200 -4.56 8.33 -5.19
N ALA A 201 -3.96 9.39 -4.65
CA ALA A 201 -4.17 10.76 -5.14
C ALA A 201 -3.79 10.92 -6.63
N ARG A 202 -2.71 10.27 -7.06
CA ARG A 202 -2.26 10.28 -8.46
C ARG A 202 -3.23 9.55 -9.38
N ASP A 203 -3.73 8.39 -8.98
CA ASP A 203 -4.67 7.60 -9.78
C ASP A 203 -6.04 8.29 -9.89
N SER A 204 -6.40 9.04 -8.85
CA SER A 204 -7.62 9.85 -8.80
C SER A 204 -7.53 11.21 -9.50
N ALA A 205 -6.35 11.58 -10.01
CA ALA A 205 -6.12 12.91 -10.58
C ALA A 205 -7.08 13.17 -11.76
N ALA A 206 -7.87 14.24 -11.65
CA ALA A 206 -8.88 14.63 -12.63
C ALA A 206 -9.94 13.54 -12.94
N ALA A 207 -10.15 12.58 -12.05
CA ALA A 207 -11.24 11.62 -12.13
C ALA A 207 -12.56 12.26 -11.61
N PRO A 208 -13.68 12.13 -12.33
CA PRO A 208 -14.98 12.49 -11.77
C PRO A 208 -15.35 11.53 -10.64
N PRO A 209 -16.24 11.93 -9.71
CA PRO A 209 -16.76 11.00 -8.73
C PRO A 209 -17.58 9.90 -9.41
N HIS A 210 -17.45 8.67 -8.92
CA HIS A 210 -18.35 7.57 -9.25
C HIS A 210 -19.72 7.82 -8.64
N PHE A 211 -20.76 7.69 -9.46
CA PHE A 211 -22.14 7.82 -9.03
C PHE A 211 -22.69 6.47 -8.62
N ARG A 212 -23.22 6.38 -7.40
CA ARG A 212 -23.71 5.12 -6.84
C ARG A 212 -24.88 4.55 -7.65
N VAL A 213 -24.82 3.25 -7.91
CA VAL A 213 -25.94 2.48 -8.43
C VAL A 213 -26.83 2.04 -7.27
N HIS A 214 -28.14 2.23 -7.38
CA HIS A 214 -29.09 1.80 -6.35
C HIS A 214 -29.42 0.30 -6.46
N PRO A 215 -29.62 -0.39 -5.32
CA PRO A 215 -30.01 -1.79 -5.32
C PRO A 215 -31.36 -2.03 -6.02
N LEU A 216 -31.66 -3.28 -6.32
CA LEU A 216 -32.99 -3.67 -6.79
C LEU A 216 -34.03 -3.42 -5.70
N PRO A 217 -35.27 -3.00 -6.05
CA PRO A 217 -36.35 -2.78 -5.10
C PRO A 217 -36.97 -4.12 -4.66
N THR A 218 -36.17 -5.00 -4.04
CA THR A 218 -36.56 -6.34 -3.61
C THR A 218 -35.93 -6.65 -2.26
N THR A 219 -36.61 -7.51 -1.50
CA THR A 219 -36.13 -8.02 -0.20
C THR A 219 -35.90 -9.54 -0.22
N ASN A 220 -36.30 -10.23 -1.30
CA ASN A 220 -36.43 -11.68 -1.33
C ASN A 220 -35.66 -12.27 -2.51
N LEU A 221 -34.32 -12.22 -2.45
CA LEU A 221 -33.45 -12.94 -3.37
C LEU A 221 -32.53 -13.86 -2.56
N ASP A 222 -32.39 -15.09 -3.02
CA ASP A 222 -31.43 -16.02 -2.44
C ASP A 222 -30.02 -15.82 -3.00
N PHE A 223 -29.04 -16.33 -2.24
CA PHE A 223 -27.63 -16.28 -2.60
C PHE A 223 -27.32 -16.93 -3.95
N SER A 224 -27.92 -18.09 -4.24
CA SER A 224 -27.67 -18.84 -5.49
C SER A 224 -28.06 -18.03 -6.72
N THR A 225 -29.18 -17.32 -6.66
CA THR A 225 -29.69 -16.47 -7.73
C THR A 225 -28.76 -15.29 -7.96
N LEU A 226 -28.35 -14.59 -6.90
CA LEU A 226 -27.40 -13.47 -6.98
C LEU A 226 -26.05 -13.91 -7.54
N LYS A 227 -25.51 -15.04 -7.08
CA LYS A 227 -24.26 -15.62 -7.60
C LYS A 227 -24.36 -15.93 -9.09
N ALA A 228 -25.47 -16.54 -9.53
CA ALA A 228 -25.70 -16.87 -10.93
C ALA A 228 -25.82 -15.62 -11.81
N TRP A 229 -26.60 -14.62 -11.39
CA TRP A 229 -26.75 -13.36 -12.11
C TRP A 229 -25.45 -12.59 -12.22
N PHE A 230 -24.71 -12.43 -11.13
CA PHE A 230 -23.44 -11.69 -11.17
C PHE A 230 -22.48 -12.31 -12.17
N ARG A 231 -22.28 -13.65 -12.13
CA ARG A 231 -21.43 -14.37 -13.09
C ARG A 231 -21.92 -14.19 -14.52
N GLN A 232 -23.23 -14.28 -14.76
CA GLN A 232 -23.81 -14.05 -16.08
C GLN A 232 -23.55 -12.62 -16.61
N PHE A 233 -23.68 -11.60 -15.76
CA PHE A 233 -23.43 -10.22 -16.15
C PHE A 233 -21.95 -9.96 -16.42
N ILE A 234 -21.05 -10.55 -15.64
CA ILE A 234 -19.61 -10.50 -15.93
C ILE A 234 -19.29 -11.18 -17.27
N GLU A 235 -19.88 -12.34 -17.55
CA GLU A 235 -19.72 -13.03 -18.84
C GLU A 235 -20.21 -12.18 -20.02
N GLN A 236 -21.32 -11.47 -19.84
CA GLN A 236 -21.87 -10.55 -20.84
C GLN A 236 -21.15 -9.20 -20.90
N ARG A 237 -20.17 -8.97 -20.03
CA ARG A 237 -19.49 -7.68 -19.82
C ARG A 237 -20.46 -6.53 -19.50
N ASP A 238 -21.61 -6.85 -18.89
CA ASP A 238 -22.61 -5.86 -18.44
C ASP A 238 -22.24 -5.34 -17.04
N ARG A 239 -21.40 -4.30 -17.04
CA ARG A 239 -20.89 -3.68 -15.82
C ARG A 239 -21.99 -3.12 -14.92
N GLU A 240 -23.00 -2.46 -15.49
CA GLU A 240 -24.05 -1.82 -14.68
C GLU A 240 -24.94 -2.87 -14.01
N ALA A 241 -25.31 -3.92 -14.73
CA ALA A 241 -26.08 -5.02 -14.14
C ALA A 241 -25.28 -5.78 -13.07
N ALA A 242 -23.99 -6.04 -13.31
CA ALA A 242 -23.11 -6.68 -12.33
C ALA A 242 -22.95 -5.82 -11.06
N GLU A 243 -22.71 -4.52 -11.21
CA GLU A 243 -22.61 -3.58 -10.08
C GLU A 243 -23.92 -3.54 -9.28
N ARG A 244 -25.05 -3.40 -9.96
CA ARG A 244 -26.37 -3.38 -9.32
C ARG A 244 -26.66 -4.68 -8.58
N CYS A 245 -26.27 -5.83 -9.15
CA CYS A 245 -26.42 -7.13 -8.52
C CYS A 245 -25.61 -7.23 -7.23
N LEU A 246 -24.35 -6.79 -7.25
CA LEU A 246 -23.46 -6.81 -6.10
C LEU A 246 -23.92 -5.87 -4.99
N VAL A 247 -24.32 -4.64 -5.33
CA VAL A 247 -24.91 -3.68 -4.37
C VAL A 247 -26.18 -4.25 -3.75
N THR A 248 -27.04 -4.91 -4.55
CA THR A 248 -28.24 -5.59 -4.02
C THR A 248 -27.87 -6.70 -3.04
N ALA A 249 -26.85 -7.49 -3.32
CA ALA A 249 -26.41 -8.56 -2.42
C ALA A 249 -25.92 -8.00 -1.07
N ILE A 250 -25.20 -6.89 -1.09
CA ILE A 250 -24.70 -6.21 0.12
C ILE A 250 -25.88 -5.66 0.95
N GLU A 251 -26.83 -4.98 0.31
CA GLU A 251 -28.02 -4.41 0.99
C GLU A 251 -28.91 -5.48 1.61
N LEU A 252 -29.04 -6.64 0.95
CA LEU A 252 -29.79 -7.79 1.48
C LEU A 252 -29.07 -8.50 2.65
N GLY A 253 -27.87 -8.06 3.02
CA GLY A 253 -27.12 -8.64 4.13
C GLY A 253 -26.54 -10.02 3.81
N ILE A 254 -26.27 -10.33 2.53
CA ILE A 254 -25.53 -11.53 2.14
C ILE A 254 -24.18 -11.53 2.88
N SER A 255 -23.81 -12.69 3.43
CA SER A 255 -22.63 -12.76 4.30
C SER A 255 -21.34 -12.40 3.57
N ARG A 256 -20.35 -11.89 4.30
CA ARG A 256 -19.03 -11.51 3.76
C ARG A 256 -18.36 -12.63 2.97
N THR A 257 -18.45 -13.86 3.49
CA THR A 257 -17.94 -15.08 2.85
C THR A 257 -18.65 -15.36 1.53
N GLN A 258 -19.98 -15.23 1.50
CA GLN A 258 -20.77 -15.41 0.27
C GLN A 258 -20.50 -14.31 -0.76
N ILE A 259 -20.32 -13.06 -0.35
CA ILE A 259 -19.92 -11.97 -1.27
C ILE A 259 -18.54 -12.24 -1.89
N ALA A 260 -17.57 -12.67 -1.08
CA ALA A 260 -16.26 -13.08 -1.59
C ALA A 260 -16.39 -14.26 -2.56
N GLU A 261 -17.25 -15.24 -2.26
CA GLU A 261 -17.54 -16.37 -3.16
C GLU A 261 -18.06 -15.93 -4.52
N ILE A 262 -18.97 -14.94 -4.58
CA ILE A 262 -19.50 -14.39 -5.83
C ILE A 262 -18.38 -13.81 -6.69
N LEU A 263 -17.53 -12.98 -6.08
CA LEU A 263 -16.42 -12.30 -6.76
C LEU A 263 -15.37 -13.30 -7.27
N PHE A 264 -14.94 -14.23 -6.42
CA PHE A 264 -13.96 -15.24 -6.80
C PHE A 264 -14.49 -16.23 -7.84
N ALA A 265 -15.75 -16.63 -7.76
CA ALA A 265 -16.35 -17.49 -8.78
C ALA A 265 -16.34 -16.80 -10.15
N ALA A 266 -16.75 -15.53 -10.24
CA ALA A 266 -16.68 -14.78 -11.49
C ALA A 266 -15.25 -14.58 -12.01
N ALA A 267 -14.28 -14.33 -11.12
CA ALA A 267 -12.89 -14.15 -11.49
C ALA A 267 -12.20 -15.43 -12.01
N THR A 268 -12.73 -16.61 -11.64
CA THR A 268 -12.16 -17.92 -11.97
C THR A 268 -12.98 -18.68 -13.01
N ASP A 269 -14.05 -18.08 -13.55
CA ASP A 269 -14.77 -18.63 -14.70
C ASP A 269 -13.90 -18.63 -15.96
N HIS A 270 -12.96 -17.69 -16.04
CA HIS A 270 -11.93 -17.59 -17.07
C HIS A 270 -10.53 -17.76 -16.48
N ARG A 271 -9.55 -18.04 -17.34
CA ARG A 271 -8.17 -18.32 -16.98
C ARG A 271 -7.40 -17.03 -16.79
N TYR A 272 -6.82 -16.88 -15.60
CA TYR A 272 -5.76 -15.90 -15.30
C TYR A 272 -6.05 -14.47 -15.80
N LEU A 273 -7.26 -13.97 -15.53
CA LEU A 273 -7.77 -12.68 -16.01
C LEU A 273 -6.81 -11.51 -15.78
N ASP A 274 -6.54 -10.72 -16.82
CA ASP A 274 -5.57 -9.62 -16.83
C ASP A 274 -4.23 -9.99 -16.20
N VAL A 275 -3.71 -11.16 -16.58
CA VAL A 275 -2.42 -11.67 -16.08
C VAL A 275 -2.42 -11.86 -14.55
N GLY A 276 -3.59 -12.06 -13.96
CA GLY A 276 -3.81 -12.27 -12.54
C GLY A 276 -4.31 -11.06 -11.75
N HIS A 277 -4.30 -9.85 -12.33
CA HIS A 277 -4.64 -8.62 -11.61
C HIS A 277 -6.06 -8.61 -11.04
N VAL A 278 -7.03 -9.18 -11.75
CA VAL A 278 -8.43 -9.18 -11.30
C VAL A 278 -8.56 -9.87 -9.93
N LEU A 279 -7.95 -11.04 -9.78
CA LEU A 279 -8.02 -11.80 -8.52
C LEU A 279 -7.18 -11.12 -7.42
N ASP A 280 -6.02 -10.57 -7.78
CA ASP A 280 -5.21 -9.76 -6.87
C ASP A 280 -6.02 -8.58 -6.30
N PHE A 281 -6.72 -7.83 -7.15
CA PHE A 281 -7.54 -6.70 -6.76
C PHE A 281 -8.72 -7.10 -5.87
N ILE A 282 -9.40 -8.22 -6.19
CA ILE A 282 -10.46 -8.77 -5.33
C ILE A 282 -9.90 -9.08 -3.94
N ASN A 283 -8.76 -9.79 -3.86
CA ASN A 283 -8.16 -10.12 -2.58
C ASN A 283 -7.79 -8.85 -1.79
N LYS A 284 -7.20 -7.84 -2.44
CA LYS A 284 -6.79 -6.58 -1.79
C LYS A 284 -7.98 -5.72 -1.36
N ALA A 285 -9.06 -5.70 -2.12
CA ALA A 285 -10.29 -5.03 -1.71
C ALA A 285 -10.91 -5.67 -0.46
N LEU A 286 -10.93 -7.01 -0.40
CA LEU A 286 -11.43 -7.71 0.77
C LEU A 286 -10.52 -7.53 1.99
N GLU A 287 -9.19 -7.56 1.82
CA GLU A 287 -8.22 -7.24 2.90
C GLU A 287 -8.39 -5.79 3.40
N ALA A 288 -8.67 -4.82 2.51
CA ALA A 288 -8.96 -3.45 2.89
C ALA A 288 -10.22 -3.35 3.78
N LEU A 289 -11.28 -4.09 3.44
CA LEU A 289 -12.50 -4.13 4.24
C LEU A 289 -12.31 -4.82 5.60
N ASP A 290 -11.44 -5.83 5.66
CA ASP A 290 -11.06 -6.47 6.92
C ASP A 290 -10.32 -5.50 7.84
N ALA A 291 -9.53 -4.57 7.28
CA ALA A 291 -8.83 -3.54 8.04
C ALA A 291 -9.73 -2.39 8.55
N THR A 292 -10.83 -2.07 7.85
CA THR A 292 -11.71 -0.91 8.17
C THR A 292 -13.09 -1.26 8.71
N GLY A 293 -13.49 -2.53 8.69
CA GLY A 293 -14.73 -3.00 9.32
C GLY A 293 -15.95 -3.07 8.39
N TRP A 294 -15.76 -3.29 7.08
CA TRP A 294 -16.81 -3.59 6.09
C TRP A 294 -17.94 -2.55 5.89
N GLN A 295 -17.93 -1.40 6.57
CA GLN A 295 -18.94 -0.36 6.43
C GLN A 295 -19.01 0.24 5.02
N GLU A 296 -17.89 0.19 4.30
CA GLU A 296 -17.74 0.73 2.94
C GLU A 296 -17.74 -0.36 1.87
N ALA A 297 -18.26 -1.56 2.19
CA ALA A 297 -18.27 -2.71 1.29
C ALA A 297 -18.93 -2.39 -0.05
N GLU A 298 -20.02 -1.61 -0.06
CA GLU A 298 -20.71 -1.19 -1.29
C GLU A 298 -19.74 -0.47 -2.24
N SER A 299 -19.13 0.64 -1.82
CA SER A 299 -18.20 1.41 -2.66
C SER A 299 -16.95 0.64 -3.03
N VAL A 300 -16.38 -0.11 -2.09
CA VAL A 300 -15.15 -0.87 -2.33
C VAL A 300 -15.38 -1.99 -3.34
N LEU A 301 -16.42 -2.80 -3.16
CA LEU A 301 -16.64 -3.95 -4.02
C LEU A 301 -17.26 -3.57 -5.36
N ALA A 302 -18.11 -2.54 -5.42
CA ALA A 302 -18.59 -1.99 -6.69
C ALA A 302 -17.43 -1.49 -7.57
N SER A 303 -16.36 -0.95 -6.98
CA SER A 303 -15.20 -0.47 -7.73
C SER A 303 -14.43 -1.58 -8.47
N LEU A 304 -14.59 -2.85 -8.09
CA LEU A 304 -13.95 -4.00 -8.76
C LEU A 304 -14.64 -4.39 -10.08
N VAL A 305 -15.92 -4.04 -10.23
CA VAL A 305 -16.79 -4.56 -11.30
C VAL A 305 -16.29 -4.14 -12.68
N THR A 306 -15.76 -2.92 -12.81
CA THR A 306 -15.17 -2.44 -14.07
C THR A 306 -14.02 -3.32 -14.53
N GLY A 307 -13.09 -3.66 -13.62
CA GLY A 307 -11.96 -4.55 -13.92
C GLY A 307 -12.44 -5.95 -14.29
N LEU A 308 -13.34 -6.52 -13.48
CA LEU A 308 -13.93 -7.84 -13.72
C LEU A 308 -14.60 -7.97 -15.11
N ALA A 309 -15.45 -7.01 -15.48
CA ALA A 309 -16.22 -7.05 -16.72
C ALA A 309 -15.35 -6.78 -17.97
N ASN A 310 -14.28 -5.98 -17.84
CA ASN A 310 -13.44 -5.58 -18.97
C ASN A 310 -12.19 -6.44 -19.13
N ALA A 311 -11.93 -7.37 -18.23
CA ALA A 311 -10.71 -8.15 -18.22
C ALA A 311 -10.44 -8.90 -19.53
N THR A 312 -9.16 -8.94 -19.88
CA THR A 312 -8.61 -9.84 -20.90
C THR A 312 -8.58 -11.27 -20.34
N ARG A 313 -8.91 -12.24 -21.19
CA ARG A 313 -8.99 -13.65 -20.82
C ARG A 313 -7.77 -14.36 -21.36
N MET A 314 -6.94 -14.93 -20.49
CA MET A 314 -5.68 -15.52 -20.95
C MET A 314 -5.88 -16.80 -21.74
N GLU A 315 -7.05 -17.46 -21.64
CA GLU A 315 -7.39 -18.56 -22.55
C GLU A 315 -7.50 -18.14 -24.03
N GLU A 316 -7.63 -16.85 -24.32
CA GLU A 316 -7.65 -16.33 -25.70
C GLU A 316 -6.23 -16.04 -26.21
N ALA A 317 -5.24 -16.01 -25.31
CA ALA A 317 -3.87 -15.66 -25.65
C ALA A 317 -3.11 -16.83 -26.27
N SER A 318 -2.27 -16.53 -27.27
CA SER A 318 -1.42 -17.53 -27.91
C SER A 318 -0.50 -18.26 -26.93
N SER A 319 -0.02 -17.59 -25.87
CA SER A 319 0.89 -18.18 -24.88
C SER A 319 0.24 -19.31 -24.07
N TRP A 320 -1.09 -19.30 -23.91
CA TRP A 320 -1.83 -20.34 -23.19
C TRP A 320 -2.36 -21.46 -24.09
N ARG A 321 -2.39 -21.23 -25.41
CA ARG A 321 -2.93 -22.19 -26.40
C ARG A 321 -1.85 -22.89 -27.23
N TYR A 322 -0.64 -22.32 -27.32
CA TYR A 322 0.43 -22.84 -28.19
C TYR A 322 1.82 -22.60 -27.58
N PRO A 323 2.79 -23.55 -27.71
CA PRO A 323 2.71 -24.84 -28.41
C PRO A 323 1.98 -25.95 -27.64
N VAL A 324 1.76 -25.74 -26.35
CA VAL A 324 0.96 -26.63 -25.49
C VAL A 324 -0.34 -25.91 -25.18
N ASP A 325 -1.47 -26.58 -25.40
CA ASP A 325 -2.79 -26.02 -25.05
C ASP A 325 -3.06 -26.23 -23.56
N LEU A 326 -2.61 -25.26 -22.74
CA LEU A 326 -2.78 -25.28 -21.29
C LEU A 326 -4.26 -25.24 -20.91
N VAL A 327 -5.10 -24.58 -21.71
CA VAL A 327 -6.53 -24.47 -21.45
C VAL A 327 -7.20 -25.83 -21.59
N ALA A 328 -6.87 -26.60 -22.64
CA ALA A 328 -7.40 -27.95 -22.80
C ALA A 328 -6.98 -28.89 -21.66
N ILE A 329 -5.74 -28.77 -21.16
CA ILE A 329 -5.25 -29.53 -20.00
C ILE A 329 -6.06 -29.16 -18.74
N LEU A 330 -6.28 -27.85 -18.52
CA LEU A 330 -7.04 -27.34 -17.37
C LEU A 330 -8.51 -27.77 -17.43
N ASP A 331 -9.16 -27.69 -18.59
CA ASP A 331 -10.55 -28.13 -18.75
C ASP A 331 -10.70 -29.61 -18.39
N GLY A 332 -9.78 -30.47 -18.87
CA GLY A 332 -9.76 -31.89 -18.52
C GLY A 332 -9.48 -32.14 -17.02
N ALA A 333 -8.69 -31.28 -16.37
CA ALA A 333 -8.48 -31.36 -14.93
C ALA A 333 -9.72 -30.91 -14.14
N PHE A 334 -10.41 -29.86 -14.59
CA PHE A 334 -11.60 -29.33 -13.93
C PHE A 334 -12.80 -30.27 -14.01
N GLU A 335 -12.91 -31.09 -15.05
CA GLU A 335 -13.89 -32.18 -15.10
C GLU A 335 -13.67 -33.23 -14.00
N GLN A 336 -12.41 -33.48 -13.62
CA GLN A 336 -12.03 -34.46 -12.59
C GLN A 336 -12.03 -33.89 -11.17
N LEU A 337 -11.96 -32.57 -11.03
CA LEU A 337 -11.74 -31.88 -9.76
C LEU A 337 -12.76 -32.25 -8.66
N PRO A 338 -14.09 -32.31 -8.92
CA PRO A 338 -15.05 -32.71 -7.89
C PRO A 338 -14.84 -34.14 -7.39
N ALA A 339 -14.50 -35.06 -8.28
CA ALA A 339 -14.23 -36.46 -7.93
C ALA A 339 -12.91 -36.60 -7.15
N ALA A 340 -11.89 -35.81 -7.50
CA ALA A 340 -10.62 -35.78 -6.79
C ALA A 340 -10.78 -35.32 -5.34
N LEU A 341 -11.55 -34.24 -5.12
CA LEU A 341 -11.89 -33.75 -3.78
C LEU A 341 -12.68 -34.77 -2.96
N GLU A 342 -13.66 -35.44 -3.57
CA GLU A 342 -14.44 -36.47 -2.88
C GLU A 342 -13.57 -37.66 -2.45
N ALA A 343 -12.66 -38.12 -3.32
CA ALA A 343 -11.72 -39.18 -3.00
C ALA A 343 -10.79 -38.81 -1.83
N GLY A 344 -10.30 -37.56 -1.82
CA GLY A 344 -9.42 -37.02 -0.78
C GLY A 344 -10.02 -36.96 0.62
N LYS A 345 -11.36 -36.86 0.75
CA LYS A 345 -12.04 -36.79 2.06
C LYS A 345 -11.67 -37.95 2.99
N SER A 346 -11.42 -39.13 2.44
CA SER A 346 -11.06 -40.33 3.21
C SER A 346 -9.64 -40.28 3.79
N TYR A 347 -8.79 -39.36 3.30
CA TYR A 347 -7.38 -39.23 3.65
C TYR A 347 -7.05 -37.88 4.33
N GLN A 348 -8.08 -37.09 4.69
CA GLN A 348 -7.87 -35.76 5.29
C GLN A 348 -6.99 -35.81 6.54
N GLY A 349 -6.06 -34.86 6.63
CA GLY A 349 -5.10 -34.74 7.73
C GLY A 349 -3.92 -35.71 7.67
N GLN A 350 -3.84 -36.56 6.65
CA GLN A 350 -2.74 -37.52 6.45
C GLN A 350 -1.77 -37.08 5.35
N TRP A 351 -2.09 -36.02 4.62
CA TRP A 351 -1.26 -35.58 3.50
C TRP A 351 0.07 -35.01 3.98
N VAL A 352 1.13 -35.52 3.38
CA VAL A 352 2.50 -35.01 3.47
C VAL A 352 2.93 -34.70 2.05
N GLN A 353 3.52 -33.53 1.84
CA GLN A 353 3.93 -33.10 0.51
C GLN A 353 4.92 -34.11 -0.10
N PRO A 354 4.61 -34.68 -1.29
CA PRO A 354 5.54 -35.54 -1.99
C PRO A 354 6.84 -34.78 -2.33
N PRO A 355 8.03 -35.35 -2.10
CA PRO A 355 9.32 -34.69 -2.38
C PRO A 355 9.44 -34.17 -3.82
N GLU A 356 8.83 -34.87 -4.77
CA GLU A 356 8.85 -34.58 -6.19
C GLU A 356 7.87 -33.48 -6.63
N LEU A 357 6.83 -33.16 -5.84
CA LEU A 357 5.75 -32.26 -6.27
C LEU A 357 6.28 -30.88 -6.69
N LEU A 358 7.17 -30.30 -5.89
CA LEU A 358 7.80 -29.02 -6.23
C LEU A 358 8.65 -29.10 -7.51
N SER A 359 9.32 -30.23 -7.73
CA SER A 359 10.10 -30.42 -8.96
C SER A 359 9.23 -30.53 -10.20
N VAL A 360 8.06 -31.15 -10.07
CA VAL A 360 7.05 -31.21 -11.15
C VAL A 360 6.48 -29.82 -11.42
N LEU A 361 6.05 -29.09 -10.38
CA LEU A 361 5.52 -27.72 -10.49
C LEU A 361 6.51 -26.74 -11.15
N LEU A 362 7.80 -26.93 -10.91
CA LEU A 362 8.86 -26.11 -11.52
C LEU A 362 9.30 -26.61 -12.89
N GLY A 363 8.81 -27.78 -13.34
CA GLY A 363 9.24 -28.50 -14.53
C GLY A 363 8.60 -28.03 -15.85
N GLU A 364 8.80 -28.85 -16.89
CA GLU A 364 8.42 -28.51 -18.27
C GLU A 364 7.15 -29.21 -18.78
N ASP A 365 6.57 -30.14 -18.03
CA ASP A 365 5.40 -30.89 -18.46
C ASP A 365 4.12 -30.35 -17.79
N ALA A 366 3.34 -29.60 -18.56
CA ALA A 366 2.09 -29.02 -18.07
C ALA A 366 1.03 -30.06 -17.70
N GLN A 367 0.98 -31.21 -18.38
CA GLN A 367 0.03 -32.28 -18.07
C GLN A 367 0.41 -32.93 -16.74
N ALA A 368 1.69 -33.26 -16.56
CA ALA A 368 2.19 -33.82 -15.31
C ALA A 368 1.93 -32.89 -14.11
N ILE A 369 2.01 -31.57 -14.32
CA ILE A 369 1.64 -30.57 -13.30
C ILE A 369 0.17 -30.71 -12.91
N ALA A 370 -0.75 -30.67 -13.87
CA ALA A 370 -2.18 -30.78 -13.59
C ALA A 370 -2.54 -32.11 -12.91
N ASP A 371 -1.98 -33.21 -13.39
CA ASP A 371 -2.19 -34.56 -12.83
C ASP A 371 -1.68 -34.65 -11.39
N SER A 372 -0.52 -34.06 -11.08
CA SER A 372 0.06 -34.06 -9.73
C SER A 372 -0.76 -33.24 -8.74
N LEU A 373 -1.36 -32.13 -9.20
CA LEU A 373 -2.27 -31.33 -8.36
C LEU A 373 -3.55 -32.12 -8.04
N LEU A 374 -4.14 -32.80 -9.02
CA LEU A 374 -5.30 -33.68 -8.80
C LEU A 374 -4.94 -34.82 -7.85
N GLU A 375 -3.77 -35.44 -8.03
CA GLU A 375 -3.33 -36.55 -7.20
C GLU A 375 -3.07 -36.14 -5.75
N ALA A 376 -2.51 -34.95 -5.54
CA ALA A 376 -2.38 -34.37 -4.20
C ALA A 376 -3.75 -34.26 -3.51
N LEU A 377 -4.78 -33.75 -4.21
CA LEU A 377 -6.14 -33.68 -3.68
C LEU A 377 -6.72 -35.08 -3.40
N ARG A 378 -6.56 -36.04 -4.31
CA ARG A 378 -7.00 -37.44 -4.08
C ARG A 378 -6.33 -38.08 -2.86
N SER A 379 -5.10 -37.70 -2.59
CA SER A 379 -4.30 -38.15 -1.45
C SER A 379 -4.59 -37.37 -0.15
N GLY A 380 -5.62 -36.51 -0.13
CA GLY A 380 -6.07 -35.81 1.08
C GLY A 380 -5.41 -34.45 1.34
N CYS A 381 -4.68 -33.88 0.36
CA CYS A 381 -4.20 -32.50 0.43
C CYS A 381 -5.40 -31.54 0.51
N THR A 382 -5.37 -30.60 1.45
CA THR A 382 -6.41 -29.57 1.50
C THR A 382 -6.20 -28.53 0.40
N GLU A 383 -7.26 -27.80 0.05
CA GLU A 383 -7.21 -26.70 -0.91
C GLU A 383 -6.20 -25.64 -0.48
N GLU A 384 -6.11 -25.35 0.83
CA GLU A 384 -5.14 -24.41 1.38
C GLU A 384 -3.70 -24.91 1.25
N GLN A 385 -3.44 -26.20 1.57
CA GLN A 385 -2.11 -26.80 1.41
C GLN A 385 -1.67 -26.80 -0.05
N LEU A 386 -2.58 -27.13 -0.97
CA LEU A 386 -2.33 -27.12 -2.41
C LEU A 386 -2.01 -25.70 -2.89
N ALA A 387 -2.83 -24.71 -2.50
CA ALA A 387 -2.60 -23.31 -2.85
C ALA A 387 -1.26 -22.80 -2.30
N GLN A 388 -0.93 -23.09 -1.03
CA GLN A 388 0.36 -22.72 -0.44
C GLN A 388 1.54 -23.35 -1.19
N THR A 389 1.41 -24.61 -1.61
CA THR A 389 2.45 -25.32 -2.37
C THR A 389 2.72 -24.66 -3.73
N VAL A 390 1.67 -24.27 -4.45
CA VAL A 390 1.79 -23.56 -5.72
C VAL A 390 2.35 -22.15 -5.53
N THR A 391 1.90 -21.41 -4.51
CA THR A 391 2.46 -20.10 -4.16
C THR A 391 3.95 -20.19 -3.83
N TYR A 392 4.35 -21.23 -3.10
CA TYR A 392 5.76 -21.48 -2.79
C TYR A 392 6.58 -21.79 -4.05
N ALA A 393 6.05 -22.59 -4.97
CA ALA A 393 6.69 -22.83 -6.27
C ALA A 393 6.86 -21.53 -7.08
N ALA A 394 5.85 -20.65 -7.07
CA ALA A 394 5.93 -19.34 -7.70
C ALA A 394 7.02 -18.44 -7.05
N ALA A 395 7.11 -18.42 -5.72
CA ALA A 395 8.18 -17.71 -5.01
C ALA A 395 9.57 -18.26 -5.37
N LEU A 396 9.72 -19.58 -5.49
CA LEU A 396 10.96 -20.21 -5.93
C LEU A 396 11.35 -19.83 -7.35
N ARG A 397 10.39 -19.63 -8.26
CA ARG A 397 10.64 -19.17 -9.63
C ARG A 397 11.33 -17.80 -9.63
N VAL A 398 10.87 -16.88 -8.78
CA VAL A 398 11.49 -15.56 -8.55
C VAL A 398 12.86 -15.73 -7.86
N ALA A 399 12.93 -16.54 -6.80
CA ALA A 399 14.16 -16.79 -6.05
C ALA A 399 15.28 -17.35 -6.94
N ARG A 400 14.94 -18.12 -7.97
CA ARG A 400 15.85 -18.74 -8.95
C ARG A 400 15.94 -17.99 -10.27
N PHE A 401 15.29 -16.83 -10.41
CA PHE A 401 15.33 -16.06 -11.66
C PHE A 401 16.76 -15.61 -11.96
N HIS A 402 17.26 -15.89 -13.16
CA HIS A 402 18.61 -15.53 -13.56
C HIS A 402 18.64 -14.10 -14.10
N THR A 403 19.52 -13.25 -13.58
CA THR A 403 19.60 -11.82 -13.96
C THR A 403 19.91 -11.60 -15.45
N ASN A 404 20.54 -12.56 -16.13
CA ASN A 404 20.75 -12.48 -17.59
C ASN A 404 19.48 -12.73 -18.42
N ASN A 405 18.43 -13.28 -17.82
CA ASN A 405 17.14 -13.49 -18.47
C ASN A 405 16.21 -12.28 -18.26
N ASP A 406 16.68 -11.26 -17.56
CA ASP A 406 15.98 -10.01 -17.31
C ASP A 406 16.09 -9.06 -18.51
N HIS A 407 14.95 -8.55 -18.95
CA HIS A 407 14.85 -7.51 -19.99
C HIS A 407 14.34 -6.17 -19.43
N GLY A 408 14.35 -6.02 -18.10
CA GLY A 408 14.28 -4.73 -17.42
C GLY A 408 13.09 -4.53 -16.49
N ASP A 409 12.25 -5.56 -16.25
CA ASP A 409 11.03 -5.36 -15.46
C ASP A 409 10.72 -6.45 -14.43
N TRP A 410 11.37 -7.62 -14.49
CA TRP A 410 11.06 -8.80 -13.65
C TRP A 410 9.58 -9.20 -13.59
N ASN A 411 8.71 -8.56 -14.38
CA ASN A 411 7.26 -8.61 -14.20
C ASN A 411 6.73 -10.00 -14.50
N SER A 412 7.31 -10.61 -15.52
CA SER A 412 7.02 -11.99 -15.91
C SER A 412 7.28 -12.97 -14.77
N ALA A 413 8.27 -12.71 -13.91
CA ALA A 413 8.61 -13.60 -12.80
C ALA A 413 7.69 -13.41 -11.59
N HIS A 414 7.22 -12.21 -11.28
CA HIS A 414 6.44 -11.96 -10.04
C HIS A 414 4.94 -12.10 -10.22
N HIS A 415 4.35 -11.83 -11.39
CA HIS A 415 2.89 -11.94 -11.57
C HIS A 415 2.32 -13.31 -11.16
N PRO A 416 2.95 -14.47 -11.49
CA PRO A 416 2.50 -15.76 -10.97
C PRO A 416 2.51 -15.82 -9.44
N PHE A 417 3.50 -15.17 -8.81
CA PHE A 417 3.67 -15.21 -7.37
C PHE A 417 2.62 -14.37 -6.64
N THR A 418 2.35 -13.14 -7.08
CA THR A 418 1.30 -12.31 -6.45
C THR A 418 -0.08 -12.93 -6.65
N PHE A 419 -0.37 -13.40 -7.87
CA PHE A 419 -1.61 -14.11 -8.19
C PHE A 419 -1.78 -15.38 -7.35
N ALA A 420 -0.77 -16.25 -7.28
CA ALA A 420 -0.84 -17.45 -6.46
C ALA A 420 -1.08 -17.12 -4.98
N ASN A 421 -0.43 -16.08 -4.46
CA ASN A 421 -0.69 -15.59 -3.11
C ASN A 421 -2.13 -15.10 -2.94
N ALA A 422 -2.69 -14.35 -3.90
CA ALA A 422 -4.08 -13.90 -3.82
C ALA A 422 -5.07 -15.07 -3.90
N VAL A 423 -4.81 -16.09 -4.72
CA VAL A 423 -5.57 -17.33 -4.74
C VAL A 423 -5.50 -18.03 -3.39
N GLN A 424 -4.31 -18.18 -2.80
CA GLN A 424 -4.13 -18.79 -1.49
C GLN A 424 -4.88 -18.03 -0.38
N GLN A 425 -4.79 -16.69 -0.34
CA GLN A 425 -5.54 -15.89 0.63
C GLN A 425 -7.05 -15.99 0.38
N GLY A 426 -7.47 -16.07 -0.89
CA GLY A 426 -8.85 -16.32 -1.29
C GLY A 426 -9.36 -17.67 -0.78
N ILE A 427 -8.61 -18.77 -0.98
CA ILE A 427 -8.96 -20.11 -0.53
C ILE A 427 -9.08 -20.17 1.01
N ARG A 428 -8.18 -19.49 1.73
CA ARG A 428 -8.26 -19.36 3.19
C ARG A 428 -9.53 -18.64 3.66
N ARG A 429 -10.10 -17.77 2.80
CA ARG A 429 -11.35 -17.05 3.07
C ARG A 429 -12.58 -17.86 2.65
N VAL A 430 -12.55 -18.47 1.46
CA VAL A 430 -13.67 -19.19 0.85
C VAL A 430 -13.13 -20.39 0.04
N PRO A 431 -13.01 -21.59 0.63
CA PRO A 431 -12.50 -22.77 -0.08
C PRO A 431 -13.61 -23.38 -0.96
N THR A 432 -13.84 -22.81 -2.14
CA THR A 432 -14.79 -23.36 -3.13
C THR A 432 -14.08 -24.05 -4.29
N VAL A 433 -14.82 -24.94 -4.96
CA VAL A 433 -14.34 -25.62 -6.17
C VAL A 433 -14.04 -24.61 -7.29
N GLU A 434 -14.84 -23.55 -7.42
CA GLU A 434 -14.59 -22.50 -8.41
C GLU A 434 -13.26 -21.80 -8.14
N LEU A 435 -13.01 -21.35 -6.90
CA LEU A 435 -11.77 -20.66 -6.57
C LEU A 435 -10.55 -21.59 -6.64
N LEU A 436 -10.72 -22.89 -6.37
CA LEU A 436 -9.65 -23.88 -6.49
C LEU A 436 -9.10 -23.99 -7.92
N ARG A 437 -9.90 -23.66 -8.95
CA ARG A 437 -9.41 -23.54 -10.34
C ARG A 437 -8.26 -22.54 -10.47
N GLY A 438 -8.31 -21.46 -9.68
CA GLY A 438 -7.23 -20.46 -9.61
C GLY A 438 -5.88 -21.05 -9.18
N VAL A 439 -5.85 -22.13 -8.40
CA VAL A 439 -4.61 -22.83 -8.01
C VAL A 439 -3.96 -23.50 -9.22
N PHE A 440 -4.78 -24.09 -10.10
CA PHE A 440 -4.30 -24.70 -11.34
C PHE A 440 -3.87 -23.63 -12.34
N ASP A 441 -4.63 -22.53 -12.46
CA ASP A 441 -4.23 -21.38 -13.28
C ASP A 441 -2.88 -20.80 -12.82
N ALA A 442 -2.66 -20.71 -11.51
CA ALA A 442 -1.40 -20.27 -10.92
C ALA A 442 -0.25 -21.24 -11.25
N ALA A 443 -0.50 -22.55 -11.21
CA ALA A 443 0.51 -23.53 -11.61
C ALA A 443 0.86 -23.43 -13.11
N MET A 444 -0.13 -23.16 -13.97
CA MET A 444 0.11 -22.93 -15.40
C MET A 444 0.88 -21.63 -15.67
N SER A 445 0.61 -20.56 -14.92
CA SER A 445 1.40 -19.33 -15.05
C SER A 445 2.85 -19.49 -14.54
N VAL A 446 3.07 -20.33 -13.52
CA VAL A 446 4.43 -20.75 -13.09
C VAL A 446 5.14 -21.58 -14.17
N HIS A 447 4.41 -22.45 -14.87
CA HIS A 447 4.91 -23.25 -15.99
C HIS A 447 5.29 -22.41 -17.21
N LEU A 448 4.48 -21.39 -17.55
CA LEU A 448 4.79 -20.47 -18.65
C LEU A 448 6.13 -19.76 -18.45
N ASN A 449 6.49 -19.53 -17.20
CA ASN A 449 7.75 -18.90 -16.79
C ASN A 449 8.91 -19.86 -16.57
N ARG A 450 8.78 -21.15 -16.92
CA ARG A 450 9.84 -22.16 -16.72
C ARG A 450 11.19 -21.77 -17.31
N PHE A 451 11.18 -21.10 -18.47
CA PHE A 451 12.40 -20.68 -19.18
C PHE A 451 13.21 -19.63 -18.42
N LEU A 452 12.57 -18.88 -17.52
CA LEU A 452 13.24 -17.87 -16.69
C LEU A 452 14.30 -18.50 -15.76
N ASN A 453 14.22 -19.81 -15.50
CA ASN A 453 15.15 -20.56 -14.66
C ASN A 453 16.02 -21.53 -15.48
N VAL A 454 16.39 -21.18 -16.72
CA VAL A 454 17.28 -22.00 -17.55
C VAL A 454 18.58 -21.24 -17.90
N PRO A 455 19.72 -21.54 -17.26
CA PRO A 455 19.84 -22.32 -16.02
C PRO A 455 19.28 -21.54 -14.80
N PRO A 456 18.90 -22.21 -13.71
CA PRO A 456 18.39 -21.52 -12.53
C PRO A 456 19.52 -20.76 -11.85
N ALA A 457 19.24 -19.56 -11.35
CA ALA A 457 20.14 -18.88 -10.45
C ALA A 457 20.37 -19.76 -9.21
N ARG A 458 21.63 -19.92 -8.82
CA ARG A 458 21.99 -20.73 -7.65
C ARG A 458 21.50 -20.00 -6.41
N LEU A 459 20.66 -20.69 -5.62
CA LEU A 459 20.33 -20.23 -4.29
C LEU A 459 21.55 -20.46 -3.35
N PRO A 460 21.80 -19.55 -2.40
CA PRO A 460 22.89 -19.70 -1.44
C PRO A 460 22.75 -20.97 -0.58
N ASP A 461 23.87 -21.60 -0.21
CA ASP A 461 23.90 -22.85 0.58
C ASP A 461 23.69 -22.55 2.07
N ALA A 462 22.96 -23.42 2.78
CA ALA A 462 22.76 -23.34 4.23
C ALA A 462 24.06 -23.46 5.05
N LYS A 463 25.15 -23.94 4.42
CA LYS A 463 26.48 -24.05 5.04
C LYS A 463 27.24 -22.72 5.10
N ASP A 464 26.89 -21.75 4.29
CA ASP A 464 27.56 -20.45 4.24
C ASP A 464 27.06 -19.58 5.41
N THR A 465 27.63 -19.78 6.60
CA THR A 465 27.22 -19.08 7.84
C THR A 465 28.29 -18.14 8.38
N VAL A 466 27.87 -17.16 9.19
CA VAL A 466 28.74 -16.21 9.89
C VAL A 466 28.46 -16.22 11.39
N ALA A 467 29.47 -15.86 12.19
CA ALA A 467 29.33 -15.82 13.65
C ALA A 467 28.43 -14.68 14.16
N ASN A 468 28.36 -13.55 13.43
CA ASN A 468 27.53 -12.40 13.78
C ASN A 468 26.63 -12.02 12.59
N PRO A 469 25.41 -12.58 12.49
CA PRO A 469 24.48 -12.25 11.41
C PRO A 469 24.05 -10.78 11.41
N GLU A 470 23.95 -10.12 12.56
CA GLU A 470 23.46 -8.73 12.63
C GLU A 470 24.36 -7.76 11.86
N ALA A 471 25.68 -8.02 11.81
CA ALA A 471 26.62 -7.25 10.99
C ALA A 471 26.40 -7.40 9.47
N LEU A 472 25.62 -8.39 9.01
CA LEU A 472 25.19 -8.48 7.62
C LEU A 472 24.00 -7.56 7.35
N LEU A 473 23.07 -7.46 8.30
CA LEU A 473 21.87 -6.63 8.15
C LEU A 473 22.25 -5.14 7.97
N GLU A 474 23.30 -4.69 8.66
CA GLU A 474 23.87 -3.34 8.53
C GLU A 474 24.44 -3.04 7.13
N LYS A 475 24.85 -4.06 6.36
CA LYS A 475 25.41 -3.91 5.01
C LYS A 475 24.35 -3.90 3.90
N LEU A 476 23.13 -4.28 4.22
CA LEU A 476 22.05 -4.39 3.23
C LEU A 476 21.71 -3.04 2.56
N PRO A 477 21.64 -1.89 3.26
CA PRO A 477 21.41 -0.59 2.63
C PRO A 477 22.42 -0.26 1.52
N ASP A 478 23.71 -0.50 1.76
CA ASP A 478 24.82 -0.21 0.82
C ASP A 478 24.75 -1.03 -0.46
N LEU A 479 24.15 -2.23 -0.41
CA LEU A 479 23.89 -3.02 -1.61
C LEU A 479 22.81 -2.35 -2.45
N LEU A 480 21.75 -1.86 -1.83
CA LEU A 480 20.64 -1.20 -2.53
C LEU A 480 20.97 0.25 -2.93
N ASP A 481 22.12 0.79 -2.52
CA ASP A 481 22.67 2.07 -3.00
C ASP A 481 23.49 1.91 -4.30
N ARG A 482 23.64 0.69 -4.80
CA ARG A 482 24.34 0.37 -6.04
C ARG A 482 23.44 -0.44 -6.97
N GLN A 483 23.48 -0.13 -8.26
CA GLN A 483 22.73 -0.89 -9.25
C GLN A 483 23.30 -2.33 -9.39
N GLN A 484 22.44 -3.24 -9.85
CA GLN A 484 22.80 -4.62 -10.22
C GLN A 484 23.32 -5.49 -9.06
N GLN A 485 22.97 -5.17 -7.81
CA GLN A 485 23.35 -5.97 -6.64
C GLN A 485 22.37 -7.12 -6.31
N VAL A 486 21.61 -7.61 -7.31
CA VAL A 486 20.55 -8.62 -7.12
C VAL A 486 21.06 -9.90 -6.47
N ASN A 487 22.12 -10.50 -7.03
CA ASN A 487 22.64 -11.77 -6.53
C ASN A 487 23.37 -11.62 -5.19
N GLU A 488 24.07 -10.50 -4.98
CA GLU A 488 24.73 -10.19 -3.71
C GLU A 488 23.71 -10.01 -2.58
N THR A 489 22.63 -9.28 -2.86
CA THR A 489 21.52 -9.08 -1.93
C THR A 489 20.88 -10.40 -1.54
N GLY A 490 20.58 -11.26 -2.53
CA GLY A 490 20.06 -12.60 -2.27
C GLY A 490 21.00 -13.45 -1.42
N ARG A 491 22.31 -13.37 -1.66
CA ARG A 491 23.32 -14.09 -0.86
C ARG A 491 23.36 -13.62 0.59
N LEU A 492 23.41 -12.30 0.80
CA LEU A 492 23.45 -11.71 2.13
C LEU A 492 22.22 -12.11 2.94
N VAL A 493 21.03 -12.03 2.35
CA VAL A 493 19.75 -12.38 3.00
C VAL A 493 19.72 -13.86 3.40
N ALA A 494 20.12 -14.75 2.50
CA ALA A 494 20.18 -16.18 2.81
C ALA A 494 21.21 -16.47 3.92
N GLN A 495 22.41 -15.90 3.80
CA GLN A 495 23.47 -16.06 4.81
C GLN A 495 23.03 -15.55 6.18
N TYR A 496 22.34 -14.41 6.23
CA TYR A 496 21.76 -13.86 7.47
C TYR A 496 20.82 -14.86 8.13
N LEU A 497 19.86 -15.42 7.38
CA LEU A 497 18.87 -16.35 7.91
C LEU A 497 19.47 -17.70 8.29
N TYR A 498 20.34 -18.27 7.45
CA TYR A 498 21.02 -19.53 7.76
C TYR A 498 21.99 -19.42 8.94
N SER A 499 22.48 -18.22 9.24
CA SER A 499 23.30 -17.94 10.43
C SER A 499 22.46 -17.70 11.70
N GLY A 500 21.14 -17.91 11.65
CA GLY A 500 20.24 -17.72 12.80
C GLY A 500 19.83 -16.26 13.05
N GLY A 501 20.00 -15.37 12.06
CA GLY A 501 19.55 -13.99 12.14
C GLY A 501 18.04 -13.88 12.33
N ASN A 502 17.58 -12.83 13.02
CA ASN A 502 16.16 -12.61 13.31
C ASN A 502 15.36 -12.26 12.05
N PRO A 503 14.41 -13.10 11.58
CA PRO A 503 13.64 -12.83 10.36
C PRO A 503 12.78 -11.57 10.45
N ARG A 504 12.28 -11.23 11.65
CA ARG A 504 11.48 -10.01 11.84
C ARG A 504 12.30 -8.75 11.65
N ALA A 505 13.55 -8.73 12.13
CA ALA A 505 14.47 -7.63 11.92
C ALA A 505 14.83 -7.46 10.43
N LEU A 506 15.01 -8.59 9.72
CA LEU A 506 15.21 -8.58 8.27
C LEU A 506 14.00 -8.04 7.51
N MET A 507 12.78 -8.51 7.80
CA MET A 507 11.56 -8.02 7.15
C MET A 507 11.37 -6.51 7.40
N ALA A 508 11.62 -6.04 8.62
CA ALA A 508 11.57 -4.61 8.94
C ALA A 508 12.61 -3.80 8.15
N MET A 509 13.83 -4.32 7.99
CA MET A 509 14.87 -3.67 7.18
C MET A 509 14.50 -3.66 5.69
N LEU A 510 14.02 -4.78 5.13
CA LEU A 510 13.58 -4.85 3.73
C LEU A 510 12.40 -3.90 3.46
N ALA A 511 11.44 -3.81 4.38
CA ALA A 511 10.35 -2.83 4.29
C ALA A 511 10.87 -1.39 4.34
N LYS A 512 11.76 -1.06 5.26
CA LYS A 512 12.39 0.27 5.35
C LYS A 512 13.12 0.63 4.06
N LEU A 513 13.87 -0.31 3.48
CA LEU A 513 14.58 -0.12 2.23
C LEU A 513 13.63 0.01 1.03
N MET A 514 12.53 -0.74 1.00
CA MET A 514 11.47 -0.54 0.00
C MET A 514 10.88 0.86 0.08
N LEU A 515 10.61 1.37 1.28
CA LEU A 515 10.06 2.72 1.48
C LEU A 515 11.06 3.83 1.11
N ARG A 516 12.36 3.54 1.03
CA ARG A 516 13.39 4.49 0.58
C ARG A 516 13.29 4.79 -0.92
N GLU A 517 12.73 3.87 -1.70
CA GLU A 517 12.76 3.92 -3.17
C GLU A 517 11.48 4.50 -3.80
N ASN A 518 11.60 5.02 -5.02
CA ASN A 518 10.50 5.33 -5.94
C ASN A 518 10.08 4.08 -6.74
N ARG A 519 9.91 2.96 -6.04
CA ARG A 519 9.42 1.67 -6.52
C ARG A 519 8.03 1.73 -7.18
N ASP A 520 7.79 0.81 -8.11
CA ASP A 520 6.47 0.53 -8.67
C ASP A 520 5.54 -0.18 -7.66
N PHE A 521 4.33 -0.51 -8.10
CA PHE A 521 3.38 -1.22 -7.25
C PHE A 521 3.67 -2.72 -7.10
N HIS A 522 4.30 -3.35 -8.08
CA HIS A 522 4.65 -4.77 -8.08
C HIS A 522 5.72 -5.10 -7.03
N VAL A 523 6.69 -4.22 -6.79
CA VAL A 523 7.67 -4.38 -5.70
C VAL A 523 6.95 -4.45 -4.34
N ILE A 524 5.93 -3.61 -4.14
CA ILE A 524 5.16 -3.56 -2.89
C ILE A 524 4.28 -4.81 -2.75
N GLN A 525 3.59 -5.22 -3.82
CA GLN A 525 2.79 -6.44 -3.82
C GLN A 525 3.64 -7.68 -3.56
N SER A 526 4.81 -7.78 -4.20
CA SER A 526 5.74 -8.88 -4.03
C SER A 526 6.26 -8.96 -2.60
N MET A 527 6.54 -7.81 -1.96
CA MET A 527 6.96 -7.74 -0.57
C MET A 527 5.83 -8.20 0.38
N ASP A 528 4.60 -7.71 0.20
CA ASP A 528 3.42 -8.13 0.98
C ASP A 528 3.17 -9.65 0.85
N ALA A 529 3.18 -10.17 -0.38
CA ALA A 529 3.03 -11.60 -0.65
C ALA A 529 4.14 -12.44 0.01
N ALA A 530 5.40 -12.01 -0.07
CA ALA A 530 6.53 -12.73 0.50
C ALA A 530 6.49 -12.77 2.02
N PHE A 531 6.21 -11.65 2.70
CA PHE A 531 6.16 -11.61 4.17
C PHE A 531 5.00 -12.43 4.70
N ARG A 532 3.87 -12.39 3.99
CA ARG A 532 2.68 -13.19 4.32
C ARG A 532 2.94 -14.67 4.13
N LEU A 533 3.48 -15.08 2.99
CA LEU A 533 3.84 -16.48 2.74
C LEU A 533 4.84 -16.98 3.80
N TYR A 534 5.93 -16.23 4.03
CA TYR A 534 6.92 -16.57 5.05
C TYR A 534 6.29 -16.81 6.42
N SER A 535 5.36 -15.95 6.83
CA SER A 535 4.69 -16.05 8.14
C SER A 535 3.64 -17.16 8.22
N GLN A 536 3.24 -17.73 7.09
CA GLN A 536 2.27 -18.83 6.98
C GLN A 536 2.93 -20.21 6.82
N LEU A 537 4.24 -20.26 6.53
CA LEU A 537 4.98 -21.51 6.45
C LEU A 537 5.19 -22.10 7.85
N ALA A 538 5.05 -23.42 7.96
CA ALA A 538 5.21 -24.14 9.22
C ALA A 538 6.67 -24.21 9.67
N ASP A 539 7.59 -24.41 8.71
CA ASP A 539 9.03 -24.39 8.95
C ASP A 539 9.64 -23.05 8.44
N PRO A 540 10.16 -22.20 9.34
CA PRO A 540 10.83 -20.96 8.96
C PRO A 540 12.03 -21.17 8.02
N SER A 541 12.69 -22.33 8.07
CA SER A 541 13.85 -22.64 7.21
C SER A 541 13.44 -22.78 5.73
N GLU A 542 12.23 -23.28 5.46
CA GLU A 542 11.65 -23.33 4.12
C GLU A 542 11.32 -21.93 3.60
N GLY A 543 11.16 -20.94 4.48
CA GLY A 543 10.88 -19.55 4.14
C GLY A 543 12.08 -18.75 3.63
N VAL A 544 13.31 -19.26 3.76
CA VAL A 544 14.53 -18.53 3.33
C VAL A 544 14.47 -18.15 1.84
N PRO A 545 14.15 -19.05 0.89
CA PRO A 545 14.02 -18.69 -0.52
C PRO A 545 12.95 -17.62 -0.81
N VAL A 546 11.89 -17.54 0.01
CA VAL A 546 10.81 -16.55 -0.15
C VAL A 546 11.34 -15.14 0.16
N LEU A 547 12.07 -14.97 1.27
CA LEU A 547 12.67 -13.68 1.61
C LEU A 547 13.86 -13.33 0.69
N VAL A 548 14.58 -14.34 0.19
CA VAL A 548 15.57 -14.14 -0.89
C VAL A 548 14.90 -13.63 -2.16
N ALA A 549 13.76 -14.19 -2.58
CA ALA A 549 13.01 -13.70 -3.74
C ALA A 549 12.62 -12.22 -3.59
N ALA A 550 12.03 -11.85 -2.44
CA ALA A 550 11.63 -10.48 -2.16
C ALA A 550 12.81 -9.50 -2.19
N ALA A 551 13.92 -9.87 -1.56
CA ALA A 551 15.11 -9.02 -1.52
C ALA A 551 15.79 -8.89 -2.87
N ARG A 552 15.86 -9.98 -3.66
CA ARG A 552 16.36 -9.95 -5.04
C ARG A 552 15.50 -9.05 -5.93
N TYR A 553 14.17 -9.16 -5.80
CA TYR A 553 13.23 -8.33 -6.56
C TYR A 553 13.38 -6.84 -6.21
N LEU A 554 13.49 -6.50 -4.91
CA LEU A 554 13.74 -5.13 -4.48
C LEU A 554 15.09 -4.60 -5.02
N ALA A 555 16.16 -5.40 -4.93
CA ALA A 555 17.47 -5.00 -5.42
C ALA A 555 17.54 -4.86 -6.95
N ALA A 556 16.68 -5.54 -7.71
CA ALA A 556 16.57 -5.36 -9.16
C ALA A 556 16.03 -3.97 -9.53
N HIS A 557 15.27 -3.34 -8.62
CA HIS A 557 14.62 -2.05 -8.82
C HIS A 557 15.25 -0.92 -7.99
N ALA A 558 16.43 -1.15 -7.40
CA ALA A 558 17.13 -0.18 -6.57
C ALA A 558 18.59 0.04 -7.05
N PRO A 559 19.17 1.23 -6.85
CA PRO A 559 18.54 2.45 -6.33
C PRO A 559 17.68 3.19 -7.38
N THR A 560 16.76 4.01 -6.90
CA THR A 560 15.93 4.94 -7.67
C THR A 560 16.28 6.40 -7.37
N MET A 561 15.51 7.36 -7.90
CA MET A 561 15.65 8.80 -7.61
C MET A 561 15.24 9.24 -6.20
N ARG A 562 14.48 8.41 -5.45
CA ARG A 562 14.07 8.65 -4.05
C ARG A 562 13.37 9.99 -3.77
N SER A 563 12.67 10.55 -4.75
CA SER A 563 11.94 11.83 -4.58
C SER A 563 10.77 11.75 -3.59
N GLN A 564 10.11 10.59 -3.46
CA GLN A 564 9.09 10.37 -2.43
C GLN A 564 9.71 10.40 -1.03
N GLU A 565 10.87 9.76 -0.86
CA GLU A 565 11.61 9.79 0.40
C GLU A 565 12.03 11.21 0.75
N GLN A 566 12.56 11.99 -0.20
CA GLN A 566 12.91 13.39 0.01
C GLN A 566 11.69 14.20 0.48
N THR A 567 10.53 14.04 -0.15
CA THR A 567 9.28 14.72 0.24
C THR A 567 8.87 14.35 1.66
N TYR A 568 8.94 13.06 2.01
CA TYR A 568 8.65 12.59 3.36
C TYR A 568 9.62 13.17 4.40
N GLN A 569 10.92 13.17 4.12
CA GLN A 569 11.93 13.73 5.02
C GLN A 569 11.72 15.23 5.25
N MET A 570 11.35 15.98 4.21
CA MET A 570 10.99 17.38 4.35
C MET A 570 9.79 17.56 5.28
N ALA A 571 8.71 16.79 5.10
CA ALA A 571 7.55 16.83 5.98
C ALA A 571 7.91 16.47 7.44
N TYR A 572 8.74 15.44 7.63
CA TYR A 572 9.16 14.96 8.94
C TYR A 572 10.04 15.97 9.68
N ARG A 573 11.03 16.56 8.99
CA ARG A 573 11.86 17.66 9.51
C ARG A 573 11.02 18.88 9.90
N LEU A 574 10.04 19.25 9.06
CA LEU A 574 9.13 20.35 9.36
C LEU A 574 8.29 20.09 10.62
N HIS A 575 7.76 18.87 10.76
CA HIS A 575 6.99 18.44 11.94
C HIS A 575 7.81 18.55 13.23
N ARG A 576 9.10 18.21 13.17
CA ARG A 576 10.04 18.32 14.31
C ARG A 576 10.47 19.75 14.64
N GLY A 577 10.14 20.72 13.81
CA GLY A 577 10.58 22.11 13.99
C GLY A 577 11.92 22.46 13.32
N ASP A 578 12.53 21.53 12.57
CA ASP A 578 13.86 21.70 11.98
C ASP A 578 13.86 22.71 10.84
N ARG A 579 14.89 23.55 10.74
CA ARG A 579 15.06 24.49 9.61
C ARG A 579 15.56 23.73 8.39
N LEU A 580 14.78 23.71 7.31
CA LEU A 580 15.11 22.93 6.11
C LEU A 580 16.34 23.43 5.34
N PHE A 581 16.70 24.71 5.51
CA PHE A 581 17.87 25.32 4.86
C PHE A 581 19.18 25.14 5.66
N GLU A 582 19.12 24.58 6.86
CA GLU A 582 20.29 24.22 7.66
C GLU A 582 20.59 22.74 7.48
N ASP A 583 21.87 22.39 7.33
CA ASP A 583 22.31 20.99 7.33
C ASP A 583 22.00 20.39 8.70
N THR A 584 21.52 19.15 8.73
CA THR A 584 21.35 18.46 10.00
C THR A 584 22.72 17.97 10.49
N GLU A 585 23.03 18.08 11.79
CA GLU A 585 24.27 17.50 12.35
C GLU A 585 24.38 15.97 12.09
N SER A 586 23.28 15.30 11.71
CA SER A 586 23.25 13.90 11.28
C SER A 586 23.62 13.63 9.82
N GLU A 587 23.65 14.64 8.95
CA GLU A 587 24.13 14.51 7.56
C GLU A 587 25.67 14.61 7.46
N ALA A 588 26.33 14.99 8.57
CA ALA A 588 27.78 15.15 8.64
C ALA A 588 28.57 13.84 8.86
N ASN A 589 27.93 12.67 8.82
CA ASN A 589 28.66 11.39 8.96
C ASN A 589 28.05 10.26 8.12
N PRO A 590 28.45 10.10 6.85
CA PRO A 590 28.34 8.84 6.15
C PRO A 590 29.53 7.96 6.60
N GLY A 591 29.37 7.34 7.77
CA GLY A 591 30.33 6.38 8.33
C GLY A 591 29.83 4.97 8.18
#